data_AF-K1UT95-F1
#
_entry.id   AF-K1UT95-F1
#
_cell.length_a   1.000
_cell.length_b   1.000
_cell.length_c   1.000
_cell.angle_alpha   90.00
_cell.angle_beta   90.00
_cell.angle_gamma   90.00
#
_symmetry.space_group_name_H-M   'P 1'
#
loop_
_entity.id
_entity.type
_entity.pdbx_description
1 polymer ?
#
loop_
_entity_poly.entity_id
_entity_poly.type
_entity_poly.pdbx_seq_one_letter_code
_entity_poly.pdbx_strand_id
1 'polypeptide(L)'
;EMLKVEAVKMPGTGKLELTGSLGDVMKESARTAYSYIRSISEALPLDMDFYKNTDIHIHFPEGAVPKDGPSAGIAITTAVVSALTGIPVRADIAMTGEVTLTGNVLPIGGLKEKTMAAYRNGIKTVLIPEENVSDL
;
A
#
# COMPACT_ATOMS: atom_id res chain seq x y z
N GLU A 1 -15.70 4.76 2.92
CA GLU A 1 -15.72 3.36 2.46
C GLU A 1 -14.34 2.74 2.68
N MET A 2 -14.24 1.42 2.82
CA MET A 2 -12.94 0.75 2.96
C MET A 2 -12.35 0.49 1.58
N LEU A 3 -11.15 0.99 1.33
CA LEU A 3 -10.42 0.71 0.10
C LEU A 3 -9.57 -0.56 0.28
N LYS A 4 -9.71 -1.52 -0.64
CA LYS A 4 -8.86 -2.71 -0.70
C LYS A 4 -7.75 -2.51 -1.72
N VAL A 5 -6.57 -3.01 -1.41
CA VAL A 5 -5.41 -3.02 -2.32
C VAL A 5 -5.02 -4.47 -2.56
N GLU A 6 -4.89 -4.85 -3.81
CA GLU A 6 -4.46 -6.18 -4.24
C GLU A 6 -3.13 -6.06 -4.96
N ALA A 7 -2.24 -7.02 -4.74
CA ALA A 7 -0.96 -7.11 -5.46
C ALA A 7 -0.71 -8.57 -5.85
N VAL A 8 -0.24 -8.77 -7.08
CA VAL A 8 0.19 -10.08 -7.57
C VAL A 8 1.58 -9.97 -8.19
N LYS A 9 2.38 -11.01 -8.01
CA LYS A 9 3.68 -11.17 -8.68
C LYS A 9 3.57 -12.21 -9.79
N MET A 10 4.25 -11.97 -10.90
CA MET A 10 4.28 -12.87 -12.06
C MET A 10 5.70 -12.92 -12.63
N PRO A 11 6.15 -14.05 -13.21
CA PRO A 11 7.38 -14.07 -13.98
C PRO A 11 7.32 -13.03 -15.12
N GLY A 12 8.36 -12.23 -15.28
CA GLY A 12 8.35 -11.11 -16.22
C GLY A 12 9.70 -10.41 -16.35
N THR A 13 9.67 -9.13 -16.67
CA THR A 13 10.85 -8.30 -16.95
C THR A 13 11.02 -7.13 -15.98
N GLY A 14 10.36 -7.15 -14.82
CA GLY A 14 10.45 -6.08 -13.83
C GLY A 14 9.42 -4.96 -13.99
N LYS A 15 8.33 -5.18 -14.72
CA LYS A 15 7.29 -4.18 -14.95
C LYS A 15 6.42 -4.00 -13.71
N LEU A 16 6.03 -2.74 -13.46
CA LEU A 16 5.04 -2.38 -12.46
C LEU A 16 3.76 -1.92 -13.17
N GLU A 17 2.70 -2.72 -13.08
CA GLU A 17 1.38 -2.41 -13.61
C GLU A 17 0.46 -1.91 -12.50
N LEU A 18 -0.35 -0.89 -12.82
CA LEU A 18 -1.26 -0.24 -11.88
C LEU A 18 -2.66 -0.12 -12.51
N THR A 19 -3.69 -0.69 -11.89
CA THR A 19 -5.08 -0.60 -12.38
C THR A 19 -6.07 -0.26 -11.27
N GLY A 20 -7.28 0.17 -11.65
CA GLY A 20 -8.34 0.55 -10.69
C GLY A 20 -8.76 2.02 -10.71
N SER A 21 -8.53 2.73 -11.82
CA SER A 21 -8.83 4.16 -12.00
C SER A 21 -8.12 5.05 -10.97
N LEU A 22 -6.80 4.92 -10.96
CA LEU A 22 -5.91 5.68 -10.09
C LEU A 22 -5.60 7.05 -10.70
N GLY A 23 -5.73 8.10 -9.88
CA GLY A 23 -5.18 9.42 -10.18
C GLY A 23 -3.65 9.41 -10.13
N ASP A 24 -3.03 10.53 -10.52
CA ASP A 24 -1.58 10.60 -10.66
C ASP A 24 -0.86 10.56 -9.32
N VAL A 25 -1.47 11.11 -8.25
CA VAL A 25 -0.91 11.08 -6.89
C VAL A 25 -0.87 9.64 -6.37
N MET A 26 -1.92 8.86 -6.61
CA MET A 26 -1.96 7.45 -6.21
C MET A 26 -0.95 6.61 -7.01
N LYS A 27 -0.77 6.88 -8.31
CA LYS A 27 0.28 6.20 -9.11
C LYS A 27 1.67 6.54 -8.61
N GLU A 28 1.92 7.78 -8.23
CA GLU A 28 3.18 8.20 -7.63
C GLU A 28 3.42 7.50 -6.29
N SER A 29 2.42 7.47 -5.41
CA SER A 29 2.47 6.73 -4.14
C SER A 29 2.84 5.26 -4.35
N ALA A 30 2.25 4.59 -5.34
CA ALA A 30 2.57 3.21 -5.67
C ALA A 30 4.02 3.01 -6.15
N ARG A 31 4.55 3.94 -6.95
CA ARG A 31 5.96 3.91 -7.41
C ARG A 31 6.93 4.20 -6.27
N THR A 32 6.58 5.09 -5.35
CA THR A 32 7.35 5.40 -4.15
C THR A 32 7.44 4.17 -3.23
N ALA A 33 6.31 3.52 -2.96
CA ALA A 33 6.25 2.26 -2.22
C ALA A 33 7.14 1.18 -2.86
N TYR A 34 7.02 0.98 -4.18
CA TYR A 34 7.84 0.02 -4.93
C TYR A 34 9.34 0.32 -4.84
N SER A 35 9.71 1.59 -4.98
CA SER A 35 11.11 2.04 -4.91
C SER A 35 11.69 1.84 -3.50
N TYR A 36 10.90 2.10 -2.46
CA TYR A 36 11.29 1.83 -1.08
C TYR A 36 11.51 0.33 -0.84
N ILE A 37 10.58 -0.53 -1.25
CA ILE A 37 10.75 -1.99 -1.12
C ILE A 37 12.03 -2.47 -1.80
N ARG A 38 12.34 -1.92 -2.98
CA ARG A 38 13.58 -2.22 -3.69
C ARG A 38 14.82 -1.74 -2.95
N SER A 39 14.78 -0.61 -2.25
CA SER A 39 15.93 -0.10 -1.51
C SER A 39 16.23 -0.89 -0.23
N ILE A 40 15.24 -1.60 0.33
CA ILE A 40 15.38 -2.43 1.52
C ILE A 40 15.33 -3.94 1.23
N SER A 41 15.48 -4.36 -0.03
CA SER A 41 15.34 -5.76 -0.44
C SER A 41 16.26 -6.71 0.32
N GLU A 42 17.47 -6.26 0.66
CA GLU A 42 18.46 -7.02 1.46
C GLU A 42 17.98 -7.31 2.89
N ALA A 43 17.12 -6.45 3.45
CA ALA A 43 16.58 -6.59 4.80
C ALA A 43 15.27 -7.40 4.84
N LEU A 44 14.73 -7.80 3.69
CA LEU A 44 13.47 -8.52 3.56
C LEU A 44 13.70 -9.96 3.08
N PRO A 45 12.83 -10.92 3.43
CA PRO A 45 12.92 -12.29 2.95
C PRO A 45 12.41 -12.42 1.51
N LEU A 46 13.00 -11.66 0.58
CA LEU A 46 12.66 -11.64 -0.85
C LEU A 46 13.92 -11.72 -1.71
N ASP A 47 13.76 -12.09 -2.99
CA ASP A 47 14.87 -12.12 -3.95
C ASP A 47 15.36 -10.70 -4.23
N MET A 48 16.66 -10.42 -3.98
CA MET A 48 17.26 -9.11 -4.21
C MET A 48 17.05 -8.60 -5.64
N ASP A 49 16.99 -9.49 -6.62
CA ASP A 49 16.87 -9.18 -8.04
C ASP A 49 15.44 -9.32 -8.58
N PHE A 50 14.41 -9.37 -7.71
CA PHE A 50 13.01 -9.49 -8.12
C PHE A 50 12.63 -8.44 -9.18
N TYR A 51 13.15 -7.22 -9.04
CA TYR A 51 12.88 -6.07 -9.92
C TYR A 51 13.35 -6.26 -11.37
N LYS A 52 14.12 -7.32 -11.68
CA LYS A 52 14.56 -7.67 -13.04
C LYS A 52 13.68 -8.73 -13.70
N ASN A 53 13.20 -9.69 -12.91
CA ASN A 53 12.62 -10.94 -13.42
C ASN A 53 11.16 -11.16 -13.00
N THR A 54 10.61 -10.24 -12.21
CA THR A 54 9.25 -10.33 -11.65
C THR A 54 8.47 -9.09 -12.02
N ASP A 55 7.37 -9.28 -12.73
CA ASP A 55 6.37 -8.24 -12.92
C ASP A 55 5.45 -8.19 -11.71
N ILE A 56 5.08 -6.98 -11.29
CA ILE A 56 4.16 -6.74 -10.18
C ILE A 56 2.96 -5.97 -10.71
N HIS A 57 1.76 -6.46 -10.41
CA HIS A 57 0.52 -5.77 -10.73
C HIS A 57 -0.21 -5.40 -9.44
N ILE A 58 -0.41 -4.11 -9.23
CA ILE A 58 -1.20 -3.55 -8.12
C ILE A 58 -2.57 -3.15 -8.66
N HIS A 59 -3.62 -3.67 -8.02
CA HIS A 59 -5.01 -3.41 -8.39
C HIS A 59 -5.78 -2.81 -7.21
N PHE A 60 -6.60 -1.80 -7.53
CA PHE A 60 -7.60 -1.26 -6.62
C PHE A 60 -8.98 -1.58 -7.20
N PRO A 61 -9.80 -2.41 -6.53
CA PRO A 61 -11.15 -2.74 -6.97
C PRO A 61 -12.04 -1.51 -7.17
N GLU A 62 -13.19 -1.70 -7.83
CA GLU A 62 -14.17 -0.64 -8.15
C GLU A 62 -13.70 0.39 -9.18
N GLY A 63 -13.16 -0.06 -10.32
CA GLY A 63 -12.58 0.80 -11.36
C GLY A 63 -13.48 1.92 -11.91
N ALA A 64 -14.77 1.99 -11.58
CA ALA A 64 -15.63 3.12 -11.94
C ALA A 64 -15.42 4.36 -11.04
N VAL A 65 -14.95 4.17 -9.80
CA VAL A 65 -14.73 5.26 -8.83
C VAL A 65 -13.27 5.69 -8.90
N PRO A 66 -12.95 6.95 -9.24
CA PRO A 66 -11.58 7.45 -9.21
C PRO A 66 -11.02 7.39 -7.79
N LYS A 67 -9.80 6.86 -7.63
CA LYS A 67 -9.06 6.90 -6.36
C LYS A 67 -7.85 7.77 -6.53
N ASP A 68 -7.77 8.82 -5.72
CA ASP A 68 -6.62 9.71 -5.74
C ASP A 68 -6.23 10.11 -4.32
N GLY A 69 -4.93 10.29 -4.10
CA GLY A 69 -4.34 10.66 -2.82
C GLY A 69 -3.27 9.69 -2.31
N PRO A 70 -2.31 10.18 -1.50
CA PRO A 70 -1.11 9.43 -1.14
C PRO A 70 -1.29 8.49 0.06
N SER A 71 -2.41 8.61 0.78
CA SER A 71 -2.63 8.01 2.10
C SER A 71 -2.80 6.47 2.15
N ALA A 72 -2.63 5.79 1.01
CA ALA A 72 -2.62 4.33 0.89
C ALA A 72 -1.20 3.76 0.74
N GLY A 73 -0.15 4.58 0.79
CA GLY A 73 1.24 4.18 0.57
C GLY A 73 1.68 2.97 1.41
N ILE A 74 1.34 2.95 2.70
CA ILE A 74 1.70 1.82 3.58
C ILE A 74 0.91 0.54 3.27
N ALA A 75 -0.34 0.67 2.80
CA ALA A 75 -1.17 -0.46 2.38
C ALA A 75 -0.62 -1.09 1.10
N ILE A 76 -0.23 -0.25 0.12
CA ILE A 76 0.44 -0.68 -1.10
C ILE A 76 1.75 -1.39 -0.75
N THR A 77 2.56 -0.79 0.11
CA THR A 77 3.85 -1.36 0.54
C THR A 77 3.64 -2.76 1.12
N THR A 78 2.69 -2.89 2.04
CA THR A 78 2.37 -4.18 2.70
C THR A 78 1.88 -5.22 1.69
N ALA A 79 0.98 -4.85 0.77
CA ALA A 79 0.46 -5.75 -0.24
C ALA A 79 1.56 -6.28 -1.17
N VAL A 80 2.47 -5.41 -1.63
CA VAL A 80 3.58 -5.81 -2.50
C VAL A 80 4.57 -6.70 -1.75
N VAL A 81 4.96 -6.36 -0.51
CA VAL A 81 5.85 -7.20 0.29
C VAL A 81 5.21 -8.58 0.55
N SER A 82 3.92 -8.62 0.86
CA SER A 82 3.18 -9.87 1.03
C SER A 82 3.19 -10.72 -0.25
N ALA A 83 2.92 -10.13 -1.42
CA ALA A 83 2.98 -10.81 -2.71
C ALA A 83 4.40 -11.35 -3.02
N LEU A 84 5.44 -10.57 -2.72
CA LEU A 84 6.83 -10.96 -2.95
C LEU A 84 7.29 -12.09 -2.04
N THR A 85 6.97 -12.02 -0.75
CA THR A 85 7.44 -12.96 0.28
C THR A 85 6.53 -14.19 0.45
N GLY A 86 5.27 -14.11 0.01
CA GLY A 86 4.26 -15.14 0.30
C GLY A 86 3.73 -15.12 1.73
N ILE A 87 4.12 -14.15 2.55
CA ILE A 87 3.65 -14.01 3.94
C ILE A 87 2.26 -13.36 3.91
N PRO A 88 1.21 -14.01 4.47
CA PRO A 88 -0.15 -13.48 4.41
C PRO A 88 -0.33 -12.25 5.30
N VAL A 89 -1.07 -11.26 4.80
CA VAL A 89 -1.48 -10.08 5.59
C VAL A 89 -2.60 -10.47 6.56
N ARG A 90 -2.54 -9.97 7.78
CA ARG A 90 -3.62 -10.09 8.77
C ARG A 90 -4.89 -9.40 8.27
N ALA A 91 -5.99 -10.14 8.19
CA ALA A 91 -7.27 -9.64 7.67
C ALA A 91 -8.06 -8.76 8.66
N ASP A 92 -7.64 -8.70 9.92
CA ASP A 92 -8.30 -7.95 10.99
C ASP A 92 -7.73 -6.53 11.22
N ILE A 93 -6.88 -6.05 10.30
CA ILE A 93 -6.18 -4.78 10.39
C ILE A 93 -6.54 -3.87 9.20
N ALA A 94 -6.87 -2.62 9.50
CA ALA A 94 -6.88 -1.52 8.53
C ALA A 94 -5.64 -0.66 8.72
N MET A 95 -5.23 0.07 7.69
CA MET A 95 -4.07 0.95 7.77
C MET A 95 -4.22 2.17 6.85
N THR A 96 -3.66 3.31 7.26
CA THR A 96 -3.55 4.52 6.44
C THR A 96 -2.24 5.23 6.75
N GLY A 97 -1.64 5.84 5.74
CA GLY A 97 -0.35 6.50 5.87
C GLY A 97 0.27 6.71 4.50
N GLU A 98 0.87 7.87 4.31
CA GLU A 98 1.70 8.14 3.14
C GLU A 98 3.11 7.60 3.40
N VAL A 99 3.74 7.01 2.38
CA VAL A 99 5.08 6.43 2.48
C VAL A 99 6.06 7.27 1.67
N THR A 100 7.25 7.51 2.23
CA THR A 100 8.35 8.18 1.52
C THR A 100 9.31 7.16 0.91
N LEU A 101 10.21 7.63 0.02
CA LEU A 101 11.30 6.81 -0.53
C LEU A 101 12.27 6.27 0.55
N THR A 102 12.29 6.89 1.72
CA THR A 102 13.13 6.50 2.87
C THR A 102 12.39 5.64 3.89
N GLY A 103 11.12 5.30 3.64
CA GLY A 103 10.32 4.46 4.54
C GLY A 103 9.65 5.19 5.69
N ASN A 104 9.66 6.53 5.71
CA ASN A 104 8.92 7.29 6.71
C ASN A 104 7.42 7.21 6.40
N VAL A 105 6.60 7.23 7.47
CA VAL A 105 5.14 7.27 7.38
C VAL A 105 4.66 8.67 7.73
N LEU A 106 4.19 9.40 6.72
CA LEU A 106 3.74 10.80 6.86
C LEU A 106 2.28 10.88 7.33
N PRO A 107 1.91 11.97 8.03
CA PRO A 107 0.55 12.19 8.49
C PRO A 107 -0.44 12.29 7.33
N ILE A 108 -1.69 11.94 7.61
CA ILE A 108 -2.78 11.93 6.64
C ILE A 108 -3.94 12.81 7.11
N GLY A 109 -4.75 13.28 6.15
CA GLY A 109 -6.03 13.92 6.45
C GLY A 109 -7.17 12.90 6.62
N GLY A 110 -8.23 13.36 7.30
CA GLY A 110 -9.50 12.62 7.42
C GLY A 110 -9.42 11.36 8.30
N LEU A 111 -8.62 11.40 9.37
CA LEU A 111 -8.41 10.25 10.25
C LEU A 111 -9.73 9.75 10.86
N LYS A 112 -10.58 10.68 11.30
CA LYS A 112 -11.89 10.38 11.89
C LYS A 112 -12.79 9.63 10.92
N GLU A 113 -12.89 10.06 9.67
CA GLU A 113 -13.72 9.42 8.64
C GLU A 113 -13.19 8.03 8.29
N LYS A 114 -11.86 7.87 8.22
CA LYS A 114 -11.19 6.60 7.92
C LYS A 114 -11.37 5.58 9.04
N THR A 115 -11.14 5.98 10.29
CA THR A 115 -11.34 5.11 11.47
C THR A 115 -12.81 4.74 11.65
N MET A 116 -13.75 5.66 11.38
CA MET A 116 -15.18 5.36 11.36
C MET A 116 -15.56 4.34 10.27
N ALA A 117 -14.93 4.41 9.09
CA ALA A 117 -15.14 3.40 8.05
C ALA A 117 -14.63 2.02 8.48
N ALA A 118 -13.47 1.94 9.13
CA ALA A 118 -12.93 0.70 9.69
C ALA A 118 -13.86 0.12 10.77
N TYR A 119 -14.31 0.97 11.71
CA TYR A 119 -15.25 0.58 12.77
C TYR A 119 -16.55 0.01 12.22
N ARG A 120 -17.15 0.66 11.20
CA ARG A 120 -18.38 0.17 10.55
C ARG A 120 -18.21 -1.18 9.85
N ASN A 121 -16.98 -1.52 9.45
CA ASN A 121 -16.63 -2.81 8.85
C ASN A 121 -16.15 -3.85 9.89
N GLY A 122 -16.28 -3.55 11.19
CA GLY A 122 -15.92 -4.48 12.27
C GLY A 122 -14.41 -4.65 12.48
N ILE A 123 -13.58 -3.80 11.87
CA ILE A 123 -12.12 -3.81 12.06
C ILE A 123 -11.79 -3.20 13.42
N LYS A 124 -11.06 -3.95 14.25
CA LYS A 124 -10.72 -3.56 15.63
C LYS A 124 -9.37 -2.88 15.74
N THR A 125 -8.50 -3.05 14.75
CA THR A 125 -7.13 -2.52 14.76
C THR A 125 -6.91 -1.66 13.53
N VAL A 126 -6.55 -0.40 13.74
CA VAL A 126 -6.19 0.55 12.67
C VAL A 126 -4.76 1.03 12.91
N LEU A 127 -3.89 0.83 11.92
CA LEU A 127 -2.55 1.41 11.91
C LEU A 127 -2.60 2.81 11.33
N ILE A 128 -2.06 3.78 12.06
CA ILE A 128 -2.07 5.20 11.72
C ILE A 128 -0.64 5.77 11.82
N PRO A 129 -0.34 6.89 11.14
CA PRO A 129 0.92 7.59 11.34
C PRO A 129 1.05 8.08 12.79
N GLU A 130 2.26 8.04 13.35
CA GLU A 130 2.51 8.50 14.73
C GLU A 130 2.16 9.97 14.91
N GLU A 131 2.45 10.80 13.90
CA GLU A 131 2.11 12.23 13.91
C GLU A 131 0.59 12.50 13.94
N ASN A 132 -0.25 11.53 13.56
CA ASN A 132 -1.71 11.66 13.65
C ASN A 132 -2.28 11.30 15.03
N VAL A 133 -1.46 10.94 16.02
CA VAL A 133 -1.96 10.62 17.38
C VAL A 133 -2.68 11.81 18.02
N SER A 134 -2.31 13.04 17.69
CA SER A 134 -3.00 14.25 18.15
C SER A 134 -4.43 14.39 17.62
N ASP A 135 -4.77 13.65 16.56
CA ASP A 135 -6.06 13.76 15.86
C ASP A 135 -7.08 12.71 16.32
N LEU A 136 -6.70 11.85 17.29
CA LEU A 136 -7.53 10.81 17.90
C LEU A 136 -8.49 11.36 18.97
#